data_AF-A0A9Q0MU76-F1
#
_entry.id   AF-A0A9Q0MU76-F1
#
_cell.length_a   1.000
_cell.length_b   1.000
_cell.length_c   1.000
_cell.angle_alpha   90.00
_cell.angle_beta   90.00
_cell.angle_gamma   90.00
#
_symmetry.space_group_name_H-M   'P 1'
#
loop_
_entity.id
_entity.type
_entity.pdbx_description
1 polymer ?
#
loop_
_entity_poly.entity_id
_entity_poly.type
_entity_poly.pdbx_seq_one_letter_code
_entity_poly.pdbx_strand_id
1 'polypeptide(L)'
;MGRKIPARKHRGVRDPIKQNQQKLALIKDKINNPPEKEDFQKVSHKLASFIKLKEDARSGNFKLRKPKDEEDKPENYDKKNKQSARHNKELPSIQRYQNESDEDYIRRVNRITRESIQESKFEAKYGVEVIRNRKTGEIKIKKRPKDELEEQMKKARKEKANGKKKPNKETEVKISPAERKKMVKELISQRKEKDKQNKQTDEFKKDEFKFGEVVHCPPQLSAPRKATKSETVPRPGKKNLLLHSLITNAEEKTGKTKNNTKLPSFDLKGKRKELPIGTRQMIENQQKNVVELYRALKKKNRSEIS
;
A
#
# COMPACT_ATOMS: atom_id res chain seq x y z
N MET A 1 -35.89 -36.05 20.90
CA MET A 1 -35.07 -36.83 19.94
C MET A 1 -34.16 -35.89 19.15
N GLY A 2 -32.92 -35.69 19.57
CA GLY A 2 -31.98 -34.76 18.90
C GLY A 2 -31.45 -35.32 17.58
N ARG A 3 -31.43 -34.51 16.52
CA ARG A 3 -30.88 -34.90 15.21
C ARG A 3 -29.35 -35.03 15.31
N LYS A 4 -28.80 -36.19 14.92
CA LYS A 4 -27.37 -36.49 14.94
C LYS A 4 -26.64 -35.61 13.92
N ILE A 5 -25.65 -34.82 14.36
CA ILE A 5 -24.82 -33.99 13.48
C ILE A 5 -23.91 -34.92 12.65
N PRO A 6 -23.90 -34.82 11.31
CA PRO A 6 -23.07 -35.68 10.49
C PRO A 6 -21.58 -35.35 10.67
N ALA A 7 -20.77 -36.38 10.90
CA ALA A 7 -19.32 -36.24 11.04
C ALA A 7 -18.67 -35.76 9.74
N ARG A 8 -17.66 -34.89 9.86
CA ARG A 8 -16.88 -34.39 8.73
C ARG A 8 -16.08 -35.54 8.11
N LYS A 9 -16.42 -35.93 6.88
CA LYS A 9 -15.66 -36.92 6.11
C LYS A 9 -14.32 -36.31 5.67
N HIS A 10 -13.20 -36.94 5.99
CA HIS A 10 -11.89 -36.57 5.45
C HIS A 10 -11.88 -36.90 3.95
N ARG A 11 -11.70 -35.89 3.11
CA ARG A 11 -11.47 -36.12 1.68
C ARG A 11 -10.05 -36.66 1.54
N GLY A 12 -9.91 -37.84 0.97
CA GLY A 12 -8.60 -38.40 0.63
C GLY A 12 -7.84 -37.50 -0.34
N VAL A 13 -6.60 -37.90 -0.65
CA VAL A 13 -5.76 -37.20 -1.61
C VAL A 13 -6.43 -37.27 -2.98
N ARG A 14 -6.69 -36.10 -3.59
CA ARG A 14 -7.41 -35.99 -4.86
C ARG A 14 -6.71 -36.74 -5.99
N ASP A 15 -5.40 -36.54 -6.14
CA ASP A 15 -4.55 -37.17 -7.16
C ASP A 15 -3.26 -37.73 -6.48
N PRO A 16 -3.17 -39.03 -6.18
CA PRO A 16 -2.05 -39.60 -5.43
C PRO A 16 -0.72 -39.50 -6.19
N ILE A 17 -0.75 -39.62 -7.53
CA ILE A 17 0.43 -39.52 -8.38
C ILE A 17 1.06 -38.13 -8.30
N LYS A 18 0.25 -37.07 -8.33
CA LYS A 18 0.76 -35.69 -8.22
C LYS A 18 1.36 -35.42 -6.85
N GLN A 19 0.75 -35.94 -5.80
CA GLN A 19 1.28 -35.80 -4.44
C GLN A 19 2.64 -36.50 -4.31
N ASN A 20 2.77 -37.72 -4.86
CA ASN A 20 4.03 -38.45 -4.87
C ASN A 20 5.10 -37.72 -5.68
N GLN A 21 4.76 -37.18 -6.85
CA GLN A 21 5.69 -36.36 -7.65
C GLN A 21 6.17 -35.13 -6.89
N GLN A 22 5.28 -34.41 -6.20
CA GLN A 22 5.66 -33.28 -5.35
C GLN A 22 6.58 -33.71 -4.20
N LYS A 23 6.25 -34.82 -3.54
CA LYS A 23 7.06 -35.38 -2.46
C LYS A 23 8.46 -35.77 -2.96
N LEU A 24 8.57 -36.45 -4.09
CA LEU A 24 9.83 -36.82 -4.71
C LEU A 24 10.65 -35.59 -5.14
N ALA A 25 10.01 -34.57 -5.73
CA ALA A 25 10.67 -33.33 -6.12
C ALA A 25 11.27 -32.57 -4.92
N LEU A 26 10.57 -32.52 -3.78
CA LEU A 26 11.06 -31.89 -2.54
C LEU A 26 12.25 -32.64 -1.91
N ILE A 27 12.33 -33.95 -2.15
CA ILE A 27 13.34 -34.84 -1.59
C ILE A 27 14.57 -34.95 -2.50
N LYS A 28 14.41 -34.75 -3.82
CA LYS A 28 15.46 -34.94 -4.83
C LYS A 28 16.80 -34.28 -4.48
N ASP A 29 16.76 -33.04 -3.96
CA ASP A 29 17.97 -32.27 -3.64
C ASP A 29 18.42 -32.39 -2.16
N LYS A 30 17.69 -33.14 -1.33
CA LYS A 30 17.98 -33.31 0.11
C LYS A 30 18.72 -34.61 0.44
N ILE A 31 18.64 -35.59 -0.43
CA ILE A 31 19.30 -36.89 -0.27
C ILE A 31 20.61 -36.86 -1.05
N ASN A 32 21.64 -37.52 -0.50
CA ASN A 32 22.89 -37.77 -1.19
C ASN A 32 22.70 -38.86 -2.28
N ASN A 33 22.00 -38.50 -3.35
CA ASN A 33 21.83 -39.36 -4.51
C ASN A 33 23.12 -39.34 -5.35
N PRO A 34 23.45 -40.45 -6.04
CA PRO A 34 24.56 -40.45 -6.99
C PRO A 34 24.35 -39.40 -8.09
N PRO A 35 25.42 -38.87 -8.69
CA PRO A 35 25.33 -37.92 -9.79
C PRO A 35 24.59 -38.54 -10.98
N GLU A 36 23.85 -37.71 -11.74
CA GLU A 36 23.07 -38.15 -12.90
C GLU A 36 23.95 -38.63 -14.07
N LYS A 37 25.21 -38.19 -14.14
CA LYS A 37 26.21 -38.58 -15.15
C LYS A 37 27.58 -38.67 -14.49
N GLU A 38 28.39 -39.64 -14.90
CA GLU A 38 29.69 -39.95 -14.30
C GLU A 38 30.68 -38.79 -14.41
N ASP A 39 30.83 -38.18 -15.60
CA ASP A 39 31.80 -37.11 -15.85
C ASP A 39 31.24 -35.68 -15.68
N PHE A 40 30.03 -35.53 -15.13
CA PHE A 40 29.40 -34.22 -15.01
C PHE A 40 29.54 -33.65 -13.61
N GLN A 41 30.39 -32.62 -13.47
CA GLN A 41 30.44 -31.83 -12.25
C GLN A 41 29.35 -30.76 -12.24
N LYS A 42 28.34 -30.94 -11.39
CA LYS A 42 27.27 -29.94 -11.21
C LYS A 42 27.83 -28.65 -10.62
N VAL A 43 27.55 -27.52 -11.26
CA VAL A 43 27.82 -26.19 -10.71
C VAL A 43 27.10 -25.99 -9.38
N SER A 44 27.75 -25.29 -8.45
CA SER A 44 27.19 -25.04 -7.11
C SER A 44 25.82 -24.35 -7.19
N HIS A 45 24.93 -24.67 -6.24
CA HIS A 45 23.56 -24.12 -6.23
C HIS A 45 23.55 -22.57 -6.23
N LYS A 46 24.49 -21.96 -5.50
CA LYS A 46 24.63 -20.50 -5.46
C LYS A 46 24.99 -19.93 -6.82
N LEU A 47 25.96 -20.53 -7.52
CA LEU A 47 26.36 -20.09 -8.86
C LEU A 47 25.23 -20.29 -9.87
N ALA A 48 24.53 -21.43 -9.83
CA ALA A 48 23.36 -21.67 -10.68
C ALA A 48 22.24 -20.64 -10.44
N SER A 49 22.00 -20.24 -9.18
CA SER A 49 21.03 -19.20 -8.85
C SER A 49 21.44 -17.83 -9.36
N PHE A 50 22.74 -17.52 -9.34
CA PHE A 50 23.29 -16.27 -9.87
C PHE A 50 23.17 -16.20 -11.40
N ILE A 51 23.48 -17.29 -12.11
CA ILE A 51 23.28 -17.38 -13.57
C ILE A 51 21.82 -17.14 -13.92
N LYS A 52 20.88 -17.81 -13.23
CA LYS A 52 19.44 -17.60 -13.41
C LYS A 52 19.04 -16.14 -13.18
N LEU A 53 19.51 -15.52 -12.10
CA LEU A 53 19.26 -14.10 -11.82
C LEU A 53 19.78 -13.19 -12.94
N LYS A 54 20.97 -13.48 -13.49
CA LYS A 54 21.55 -12.75 -14.62
C LYS A 54 20.70 -12.90 -15.89
N GLU A 55 20.22 -14.10 -16.19
CA GLU A 55 19.35 -14.38 -17.34
C GLU A 55 17.96 -13.74 -17.19
N ASP A 56 17.37 -13.80 -15.99
CA ASP A 56 16.10 -13.15 -15.66
C ASP A 56 16.19 -11.63 -15.78
N ALA A 57 17.31 -11.05 -15.31
CA ALA A 57 17.59 -9.62 -15.47
C ALA A 57 17.75 -9.23 -16.94
N ARG A 58 18.48 -10.04 -17.74
CA ARG A 58 18.68 -9.81 -19.17
C ARG A 58 17.39 -9.95 -19.97
N SER A 59 16.53 -10.90 -19.60
CA SER A 59 15.23 -11.14 -20.25
C SER A 59 14.12 -10.20 -19.77
N GLY A 60 14.37 -9.38 -18.74
CA GLY A 60 13.39 -8.45 -18.18
C GLY A 60 12.28 -9.13 -17.36
N ASN A 61 12.43 -10.41 -17.01
CA ASN A 61 11.44 -11.21 -16.28
C ASN A 61 11.59 -11.13 -14.75
N PHE A 62 12.20 -10.08 -14.22
CA PHE A 62 12.36 -9.93 -12.77
C PHE A 62 11.04 -9.48 -12.13
N LYS A 63 10.55 -10.26 -11.17
CA LYS A 63 9.40 -9.87 -10.34
C LYS A 63 9.87 -8.86 -9.30
N LEU A 64 9.51 -7.58 -9.47
CA LEU A 64 9.65 -6.59 -8.42
C LEU A 64 8.90 -7.07 -7.17
N ARG A 65 9.64 -7.35 -6.10
CA ARG A 65 9.02 -7.61 -4.80
C ARG A 65 8.25 -6.35 -4.40
N LYS A 66 6.96 -6.52 -4.09
CA LYS A 66 6.17 -5.43 -3.51
C LYS A 66 6.84 -5.00 -2.19
N PRO A 67 6.95 -3.69 -1.91
CA PRO A 67 7.50 -3.21 -0.64
C PRO A 67 6.70 -3.83 0.53
N LYS A 68 7.42 -4.23 1.58
CA LYS A 68 6.86 -4.95 2.76
C LYS A 68 5.96 -4.08 3.64
N ASP A 69 5.84 -2.79 3.38
CA ASP A 69 5.03 -1.87 4.19
C ASP A 69 3.51 -1.98 3.91
N GLU A 70 3.03 -3.08 3.32
CA GLU A 70 1.60 -3.37 3.07
C GLU A 70 1.08 -4.58 3.86
N GLU A 71 1.75 -5.00 4.94
CA GLU A 71 1.36 -6.19 5.72
C GLU A 71 0.01 -6.04 6.47
N ASP A 72 -0.48 -4.80 6.68
CA ASP A 72 -1.79 -4.53 7.33
C ASP A 72 -2.93 -4.16 6.36
N LYS A 73 -2.82 -4.51 5.08
CA LYS A 73 -3.94 -4.30 4.14
C LYS A 73 -4.66 -5.61 3.88
N PRO A 74 -5.99 -5.67 4.10
CA PRO A 74 -6.76 -6.87 3.78
C PRO A 74 -6.57 -7.24 2.31
N GLU A 75 -6.50 -8.52 2.01
CA GLU A 75 -6.12 -9.14 0.71
C GLU A 75 -6.96 -8.67 -0.51
N ASN A 76 -8.00 -7.86 -0.29
CA ASN A 76 -8.85 -7.23 -1.31
C ASN A 76 -8.62 -5.71 -1.48
N TYR A 77 -7.58 -5.12 -0.88
CA TYR A 77 -7.25 -3.70 -1.05
C TYR A 77 -6.43 -3.46 -2.33
N ASP A 78 -6.95 -3.94 -3.47
CA ASP A 78 -6.49 -3.39 -4.73
C ASP A 78 -6.91 -1.91 -4.77
N LYS A 79 -5.93 -1.01 -4.95
CA LYS A 79 -6.10 0.44 -5.24
C LYS A 79 -6.90 0.73 -6.53
N LYS A 80 -7.63 -0.27 -7.04
CA LYS A 80 -8.61 -0.24 -8.12
C LYS A 80 -9.99 -0.70 -7.63
N ASN A 81 -10.34 -0.47 -6.37
CA ASN A 81 -11.73 -0.16 -6.05
C ASN A 81 -12.07 1.16 -6.75
N LYS A 82 -12.31 1.06 -8.06
CA LYS A 82 -13.52 1.60 -8.64
C LYS A 82 -14.58 1.26 -7.61
N GLN A 83 -15.01 2.25 -6.84
CA GLN A 83 -16.38 2.27 -6.41
C GLN A 83 -17.15 2.05 -7.71
N SER A 84 -17.48 0.78 -7.99
CA SER A 84 -18.64 0.50 -8.82
C SER A 84 -19.69 1.43 -8.26
N ALA A 85 -20.35 2.20 -9.13
CA ALA A 85 -21.44 3.12 -8.81
C ALA A 85 -22.63 2.37 -8.19
N ARG A 86 -22.35 1.60 -7.15
CA ARG A 86 -23.29 0.99 -6.23
C ARG A 86 -23.83 2.19 -5.51
N HIS A 87 -25.08 2.41 -5.84
CA HIS A 87 -25.99 3.42 -5.36
C HIS A 87 -25.62 3.69 -3.90
N ASN A 88 -25.03 4.86 -3.63
CA ASN A 88 -24.49 5.21 -2.33
C ASN A 88 -25.68 5.34 -1.39
N LYS A 89 -26.08 4.23 -0.77
CA LYS A 89 -27.04 4.28 0.32
C LYS A 89 -26.39 5.07 1.43
N GLU A 90 -26.98 6.21 1.73
CA GLU A 90 -26.55 7.05 2.83
C GLU A 90 -26.69 6.24 4.11
N LEU A 91 -25.56 5.76 4.61
CA LEU A 91 -25.50 5.15 5.92
C LEU A 91 -25.93 6.22 6.94
N PRO A 92 -26.79 5.88 7.91
CA PRO A 92 -27.08 6.79 9.00
C PRO A 92 -25.76 7.20 9.66
N SER A 93 -25.62 8.49 9.95
CA SER A 93 -24.54 9.01 10.79
C SER A 93 -24.59 8.29 12.14
N ILE A 94 -23.64 7.38 12.38
CA ILE A 94 -23.56 6.61 13.62
C ILE A 94 -22.79 7.48 14.62
N GLN A 95 -23.52 8.33 15.35
CA GLN A 95 -22.99 9.07 16.49
C GLN A 95 -23.39 8.35 17.79
N ARG A 96 -22.53 8.45 18.81
CA ARG A 96 -22.81 7.96 20.16
C ARG A 96 -24.00 8.73 20.75
N TYR A 97 -24.93 8.05 21.41
CA TYR A 97 -26.05 8.74 22.08
C TYR A 97 -25.61 9.35 23.41
N GLN A 98 -26.33 10.37 23.88
CA GLN A 98 -25.97 11.12 25.10
C GLN A 98 -25.81 10.23 26.34
N ASN A 99 -26.58 9.15 26.47
CA ASN A 99 -26.59 8.24 27.63
C ASN A 99 -26.05 6.83 27.30
N GLU A 100 -25.31 6.67 26.22
CA GLU A 100 -24.79 5.36 25.81
C GLU A 100 -23.39 5.12 26.37
N SER A 101 -23.16 3.94 26.94
CA SER A 101 -21.81 3.47 27.32
C SER A 101 -20.96 3.23 26.07
N ASP A 102 -19.64 3.38 26.18
CA ASP A 102 -18.72 3.13 25.06
C ASP A 102 -18.83 1.68 24.55
N GLU A 103 -19.04 0.72 25.45
CA GLU A 103 -19.27 -0.67 25.06
C GLU A 103 -20.55 -0.84 24.25
N ASP A 104 -21.64 -0.21 24.69
CA ASP A 104 -22.94 -0.31 24.02
C ASP A 104 -22.91 0.38 22.66
N TYR A 105 -22.20 1.51 22.57
CA TYR A 105 -21.93 2.19 21.30
C TYR A 105 -21.18 1.27 20.33
N ILE A 106 -20.09 0.63 20.76
CA ILE A 106 -19.33 -0.30 19.92
C ILE A 106 -20.21 -1.49 19.50
N ARG A 107 -20.99 -2.07 20.43
CA ARG A 107 -21.93 -3.16 20.12
C ARG A 107 -22.98 -2.74 19.10
N ARG A 108 -23.54 -1.54 19.22
CA ARG A 108 -24.52 -0.97 18.27
C ARG A 108 -23.89 -0.72 16.90
N VAL A 109 -22.70 -0.11 16.84
CA VAL A 109 -21.93 0.10 15.60
C VAL A 109 -21.67 -1.25 14.90
N ASN A 110 -21.22 -2.24 15.65
CA ASN A 110 -20.96 -3.58 15.13
C ASN A 110 -22.23 -4.28 14.62
N ARG A 111 -23.38 -4.06 15.25
CA ARG A 111 -24.66 -4.56 14.77
C ARG A 111 -25.08 -3.89 13.45
N ILE A 112 -25.06 -2.56 13.39
CA ILE A 112 -25.46 -1.78 12.20
C ILE A 112 -24.57 -2.14 11.00
N THR A 113 -23.26 -2.24 11.23
CA THR A 113 -22.30 -2.62 10.18
C THR A 113 -22.53 -4.03 9.68
N ARG A 114 -22.77 -5.01 10.56
CA ARG A 114 -23.11 -6.38 10.15
C ARG A 114 -24.40 -6.43 9.34
N GLU A 115 -25.44 -5.71 9.75
CA GLU A 115 -26.71 -5.63 9.01
C GLU A 115 -26.50 -5.03 7.61
N SER A 116 -25.76 -3.92 7.50
CA SER A 116 -25.41 -3.28 6.22
C SER A 116 -24.61 -4.21 5.29
N ILE A 117 -23.66 -4.97 5.84
CA ILE A 117 -22.89 -5.97 5.07
C ILE A 117 -23.81 -7.08 4.56
N GLN A 118 -24.73 -7.57 5.39
CA GLN A 118 -25.66 -8.63 5.02
C GLN A 118 -26.65 -8.18 3.94
N GLU A 119 -27.19 -6.97 4.07
CA GLU A 119 -28.02 -6.34 3.04
C GLU A 119 -27.25 -6.22 1.74
N SER A 120 -26.05 -5.64 1.76
CA SER A 120 -25.22 -5.50 0.56
C SER A 120 -24.96 -6.84 -0.14
N LYS A 121 -24.76 -7.91 0.64
CA LYS A 121 -24.61 -9.28 0.10
C LYS A 121 -25.92 -9.79 -0.51
N PHE A 122 -27.05 -9.58 0.16
CA PHE A 122 -28.37 -9.97 -0.33
C PHE A 122 -28.70 -9.27 -1.65
N GLU A 123 -28.51 -7.96 -1.68
CA GLU A 123 -28.72 -7.12 -2.85
C GLU A 123 -27.88 -7.54 -4.05
N ALA A 124 -26.59 -7.81 -3.83
CA ALA A 124 -25.70 -8.30 -4.88
C ALA A 124 -26.07 -9.71 -5.36
N LYS A 125 -26.53 -10.58 -4.45
CA LYS A 125 -26.93 -11.96 -4.79
C LYS A 125 -28.20 -11.98 -5.64
N TYR A 126 -29.18 -11.14 -5.31
CA TYR A 126 -30.49 -11.16 -5.95
C TYR A 126 -30.67 -10.06 -7.00
N GLY A 127 -29.76 -9.08 -7.10
CA GLY A 127 -29.88 -7.96 -8.04
C GLY A 127 -31.02 -7.02 -7.64
N VAL A 128 -31.15 -6.75 -6.35
CA VAL A 128 -32.30 -6.07 -5.74
C VAL A 128 -31.78 -5.00 -4.79
N GLU A 129 -32.57 -3.98 -4.53
CA GLU A 129 -32.30 -2.91 -3.59
C GLU A 129 -33.26 -2.99 -2.39
N VAL A 130 -32.69 -3.02 -1.18
CA VAL A 130 -33.44 -3.10 0.08
C VAL A 130 -33.58 -1.70 0.70
N ILE A 131 -34.75 -1.08 0.58
CA ILE A 131 -35.01 0.26 1.12
C ILE A 131 -35.66 0.10 2.50
N ARG A 132 -34.95 0.51 3.56
CA ARG A 132 -35.48 0.56 4.93
C ARG A 132 -35.98 1.95 5.27
N ASN A 133 -37.23 2.07 5.70
CA ASN A 133 -37.77 3.30 6.25
C ASN A 133 -37.27 3.49 7.68
N ARG A 134 -36.47 4.54 7.95
CA ARG A 134 -35.88 4.78 9.29
C ARG A 134 -36.91 5.02 10.40
N LYS A 135 -38.11 5.51 10.05
CA LYS A 135 -39.17 5.84 11.00
C LYS A 135 -40.09 4.66 11.33
N THR A 136 -40.45 3.85 10.35
CA THR A 136 -41.43 2.76 10.52
C THR A 136 -40.79 1.38 10.58
N GLY A 137 -39.51 1.25 10.21
CA GLY A 137 -38.82 -0.04 10.14
C GLY A 137 -39.26 -0.92 8.96
N GLU A 138 -40.21 -0.46 8.13
CA GLU A 138 -40.68 -1.19 6.96
C GLU A 138 -39.55 -1.37 5.93
N ILE A 139 -39.49 -2.57 5.36
CA ILE A 139 -38.48 -2.96 4.36
C ILE A 139 -39.18 -3.12 3.01
N LYS A 140 -38.86 -2.23 2.06
CA LYS A 140 -39.34 -2.31 0.68
C LYS A 140 -38.24 -2.84 -0.23
N ILE A 141 -38.58 -3.84 -1.04
CA ILE A 141 -37.65 -4.55 -1.91
C ILE A 141 -37.91 -4.11 -3.36
N LYS A 142 -36.97 -3.42 -4.00
CA LYS A 142 -37.08 -2.97 -5.40
C LYS A 142 -36.08 -3.70 -6.29
N LYS A 143 -36.53 -4.27 -7.42
CA LYS A 143 -35.62 -4.89 -8.40
C LYS A 143 -34.69 -3.81 -8.99
N ARG A 144 -33.39 -4.09 -9.09
CA ARG A 144 -32.45 -3.16 -9.71
C ARG A 144 -32.59 -3.19 -11.23
N PRO A 145 -32.49 -2.03 -11.90
CA PRO A 145 -32.25 -2.02 -13.34
C PRO A 145 -30.92 -2.73 -13.63
N LYS A 146 -30.83 -3.40 -14.77
CA LYS A 146 -29.61 -4.11 -15.16
C LYS A 146 -28.60 -3.09 -15.67
N ASP A 147 -27.48 -2.93 -14.97
CA ASP A 147 -26.37 -2.13 -15.45
C ASP A 147 -25.63 -2.87 -16.58
N GLU A 148 -25.50 -2.23 -17.75
CA GLU A 148 -24.84 -2.80 -18.94
C GLU A 148 -23.40 -3.28 -18.64
N LEU A 149 -22.69 -2.56 -17.76
CA LEU A 149 -21.33 -2.91 -17.33
C LEU A 149 -21.30 -4.17 -16.47
N GLU A 150 -22.31 -4.40 -15.62
CA GLU A 150 -22.38 -5.60 -14.79
C GLU A 150 -22.67 -6.83 -15.66
N GLU A 151 -23.51 -6.66 -16.69
CA GLU A 151 -23.78 -7.73 -17.65
C GLU A 151 -22.53 -8.09 -18.47
N GLN A 152 -21.76 -7.09 -18.93
CA GLN A 152 -20.48 -7.31 -19.61
C GLN A 152 -19.46 -8.02 -18.71
N MET A 153 -19.36 -7.64 -17.43
CA MET A 153 -18.48 -8.29 -16.46
C MET A 153 -18.92 -9.73 -16.15
N LYS A 154 -20.23 -9.99 -16.09
CA LYS A 154 -20.79 -11.33 -15.89
C LYS A 154 -20.55 -12.23 -17.10
N LYS A 155 -20.68 -11.69 -18.33
CA LYS A 155 -20.33 -12.37 -19.58
C LYS A 155 -18.83 -12.70 -19.62
N ALA A 156 -17.96 -11.74 -19.34
CA ALA A 156 -16.51 -11.94 -19.29
C ALA A 156 -16.08 -12.98 -18.23
N ARG A 157 -16.76 -13.04 -17.08
CA ARG A 157 -16.51 -14.07 -16.05
C ARG A 157 -16.97 -15.45 -16.50
N LYS A 158 -18.13 -15.57 -17.15
CA LYS A 158 -18.63 -16.83 -17.72
C LYS A 158 -17.74 -17.35 -18.84
N GLU A 159 -17.26 -16.47 -19.72
CA GLU A 159 -16.32 -16.81 -20.80
C GLU A 159 -14.99 -17.35 -20.25
N LYS A 160 -14.46 -16.74 -19.19
CA LYS A 160 -13.26 -17.23 -18.50
C LYS A 160 -13.48 -18.55 -17.76
N ALA A 161 -14.64 -18.72 -17.12
CA ALA A 161 -14.96 -19.94 -16.37
C ALA A 161 -15.22 -21.16 -17.28
N ASN A 162 -15.76 -20.94 -18.47
CA ASN A 162 -16.09 -22.02 -19.40
C ASN A 162 -14.91 -22.51 -20.24
N GLY A 163 -13.69 -21.98 -20.06
CA GLY A 163 -12.48 -22.44 -20.77
C GLY A 163 -12.57 -22.37 -22.31
N LYS A 164 -13.64 -21.79 -22.86
CA LYS A 164 -13.83 -21.67 -24.30
C LYS A 164 -12.86 -20.60 -24.78
N LYS A 165 -11.80 -21.08 -25.44
CA LYS A 165 -10.98 -20.26 -26.35
C LYS A 165 -11.94 -19.43 -27.20
N LYS A 166 -11.64 -18.13 -27.30
CA LYS A 166 -12.41 -17.13 -28.04
C LYS A 166 -12.94 -17.72 -29.37
N PRO A 167 -14.25 -17.63 -29.67
CA PRO A 167 -14.66 -17.70 -31.05
C PRO A 167 -14.16 -16.44 -31.78
N ASN A 168 -14.00 -16.59 -33.09
CA ASN A 168 -13.34 -15.67 -34.01
C ASN A 168 -13.65 -14.18 -33.80
N LYS A 169 -12.59 -13.40 -34.08
CA LYS A 169 -12.65 -11.97 -34.34
C LYS A 169 -13.58 -11.70 -35.51
N GLU A 170 -14.74 -11.13 -35.26
CA GLU A 170 -15.50 -10.31 -36.21
C GLU A 170 -16.51 -9.54 -35.37
N THR A 171 -16.51 -8.21 -35.45
CA THR A 171 -17.30 -7.23 -34.65
C THR A 171 -16.71 -6.68 -33.34
N GLU A 172 -15.39 -6.60 -33.20
CA GLU A 172 -14.80 -5.56 -32.33
C GLU A 172 -14.38 -4.38 -33.21
N VAL A 173 -15.12 -3.27 -33.12
CA VAL A 173 -14.71 -1.97 -33.67
C VAL A 173 -13.35 -1.63 -33.04
N LYS A 174 -12.28 -1.84 -33.81
CA LYS A 174 -10.90 -1.54 -33.41
C LYS A 174 -10.73 -0.03 -33.44
N ILE A 175 -11.20 0.65 -32.39
CA ILE A 175 -10.83 2.05 -32.13
C ILE A 175 -9.31 2.12 -32.13
N SER A 176 -8.75 2.98 -32.97
CA SER A 176 -7.31 3.04 -33.15
C SER A 176 -6.64 3.36 -31.81
N PRO A 177 -5.41 2.86 -31.55
CA PRO A 177 -4.69 3.19 -30.32
C PRO A 177 -4.54 4.70 -30.08
N ALA A 178 -4.56 5.51 -31.15
CA ALA A 178 -4.50 6.96 -31.08
C ALA A 178 -5.83 7.58 -30.59
N GLU A 179 -6.97 7.11 -31.10
CA GLU A 179 -8.29 7.55 -30.63
C GLU A 179 -8.55 7.17 -29.17
N ARG A 180 -8.11 5.97 -28.74
CA ARG A 180 -8.18 5.57 -27.33
C ARG A 180 -7.39 6.51 -26.43
N LYS A 181 -6.19 6.95 -26.86
CA LYS A 181 -5.38 7.92 -26.11
C LYS A 181 -6.06 9.29 -26.03
N LYS A 182 -6.72 9.74 -27.11
CA LYS A 182 -7.49 11.00 -27.12
C LYS A 182 -8.68 10.95 -26.15
N MET A 183 -9.50 9.90 -26.23
CA MET A 183 -10.66 9.68 -25.36
C MET A 183 -10.27 9.60 -23.87
N VAL A 184 -9.15 8.93 -23.55
CA VAL A 184 -8.63 8.86 -22.18
C VAL A 184 -8.16 10.24 -21.70
N LYS A 185 -7.52 11.03 -22.58
CA LYS A 185 -7.03 12.37 -22.23
C LYS A 185 -8.19 13.33 -21.96
N GLU A 186 -9.26 13.28 -22.74
CA GLU A 186 -10.50 14.06 -22.55
C GLU A 186 -11.24 13.67 -21.27
N LEU A 187 -11.34 12.37 -20.95
CA LEU A 187 -11.93 11.93 -19.68
C LEU A 187 -11.14 12.41 -18.45
N ILE A 188 -9.81 12.50 -18.57
CA ILE A 188 -8.94 13.01 -17.51
C ILE A 188 -9.11 14.52 -17.34
N SER A 189 -9.24 15.29 -18.44
CA SER A 189 -9.46 16.74 -18.34
C SER A 189 -10.82 17.06 -17.73
N GLN A 190 -11.89 16.38 -18.16
CA GLN A 190 -13.24 16.58 -17.60
C GLN A 190 -13.31 16.25 -16.10
N ARG A 191 -12.57 15.23 -15.63
CA ARG A 191 -12.46 14.94 -14.19
C ARG A 191 -11.75 16.06 -13.44
N LYS A 192 -10.64 16.57 -13.96
CA LYS A 192 -9.90 17.67 -13.35
C LYS A 192 -10.72 18.96 -13.26
N GLU A 193 -11.56 19.24 -14.25
CA GLU A 193 -12.47 20.38 -14.23
C GLU A 193 -13.55 20.24 -13.17
N LYS A 194 -14.17 19.05 -13.04
CA LYS A 194 -15.13 18.75 -11.96
C LYS A 194 -14.49 18.83 -10.57
N ASP A 195 -13.26 18.34 -10.42
CA ASP A 195 -12.52 18.43 -9.15
C ASP A 195 -12.16 19.88 -8.80
N LYS A 196 -11.93 20.76 -9.78
CA LYS A 196 -11.71 22.19 -9.55
C LYS A 196 -13.00 22.90 -9.12
N GLN A 197 -14.14 22.57 -9.74
CA GLN A 197 -15.45 23.12 -9.35
C GLN A 197 -15.84 22.70 -7.93
N ASN A 198 -15.58 21.45 -7.52
CA ASN A 198 -15.83 20.97 -6.15
C ASN A 198 -14.88 21.58 -5.11
N LYS A 199 -13.64 21.93 -5.48
CA LYS A 199 -12.71 22.63 -4.58
C LYS A 199 -13.08 24.08 -4.33
N GLN A 200 -13.87 24.68 -5.22
CA GLN A 200 -14.33 26.07 -5.08
C GLN A 200 -15.45 26.19 -4.04
N THR A 201 -16.08 25.07 -3.64
CA THR A 201 -17.07 25.02 -2.55
C THR A 201 -16.49 24.61 -1.19
N ASP A 202 -15.22 24.18 -1.16
CA ASP A 202 -14.47 23.85 0.07
C ASP A 202 -13.57 25.03 0.47
N GLU A 203 -14.12 26.24 0.50
CA GLU A 203 -13.47 27.37 1.17
C GLU A 203 -13.31 27.04 2.66
N PHE A 204 -12.07 27.13 3.14
CA PHE A 204 -11.64 26.82 4.50
C PHE A 204 -12.58 27.42 5.56
N LYS A 205 -13.50 26.60 6.07
CA LYS A 205 -14.26 26.91 7.28
C LYS A 205 -13.30 26.86 8.46
N LYS A 206 -13.07 28.01 9.10
CA LYS A 206 -12.34 28.09 10.36
C LYS A 206 -13.27 27.61 11.47
N ASP A 207 -12.93 26.49 12.10
CA ASP A 207 -13.60 26.06 13.32
C ASP A 207 -13.00 26.82 14.52
N GLU A 208 -13.82 27.65 15.16
CA GLU A 208 -13.45 28.34 16.41
C GLU A 208 -13.88 27.48 17.61
N PHE A 209 -12.92 26.81 18.24
CA PHE A 209 -13.13 26.09 19.49
C PHE A 209 -12.81 26.99 20.69
N LYS A 210 -13.76 27.19 21.60
CA LYS A 210 -13.52 27.82 22.90
C LYS A 210 -12.95 26.77 23.86
N PHE A 211 -11.63 26.76 24.04
CA PHE A 211 -10.99 25.92 25.06
C PHE A 211 -11.32 26.47 26.45
N GLY A 212 -12.16 25.75 27.18
CA GLY A 212 -12.61 26.10 28.53
C GLY A 212 -11.73 25.57 29.67
N GLU A 213 -10.66 24.85 29.38
CA GLU A 213 -9.73 24.37 30.41
C GLU A 213 -8.29 24.50 29.89
N VAL A 214 -7.50 25.33 30.56
CA VAL A 214 -6.05 25.35 30.40
C VAL A 214 -5.54 24.03 30.97
N VAL A 215 -5.26 23.08 30.07
CA VAL A 215 -4.51 21.87 30.45
C VAL A 215 -3.09 22.34 30.78
N HIS A 216 -2.79 22.54 32.06
CA HIS A 216 -1.41 22.61 32.52
C HIS A 216 -0.73 21.34 32.00
N CYS A 217 0.35 21.55 31.24
CA CYS A 217 1.18 20.51 30.61
C CYS A 217 1.20 19.23 31.47
N PRO A 218 0.98 18.03 30.90
CA PRO A 218 0.94 16.81 31.68
C PRO A 218 2.19 16.71 32.58
N PRO A 219 2.04 16.25 33.83
CA PRO A 219 3.13 16.23 34.79
C PRO A 219 4.32 15.45 34.22
N GLN A 220 5.49 16.09 34.22
CA GLN A 220 6.72 15.45 33.75
C GLN A 220 7.21 14.45 34.81
N LEU A 221 7.04 13.15 34.53
CA LEU A 221 7.58 12.08 35.38
C LEU A 221 9.10 12.04 35.27
N SER A 222 9.79 12.62 36.25
CA SER A 222 11.25 12.49 36.39
C SER A 222 11.57 11.28 37.29
N ALA A 223 12.52 10.44 36.86
CA ALA A 223 12.98 9.32 37.69
C ALA A 223 13.70 9.85 38.95
N PRO A 224 13.50 9.26 40.14
CA PRO A 224 14.09 9.75 41.37
C PRO A 224 15.62 9.68 41.32
N ARG A 225 16.28 10.63 41.99
CA ARG A 225 17.75 10.88 41.92
C ARG A 225 18.62 9.67 42.24
N LYS A 226 18.08 8.68 42.97
CA LYS A 226 18.76 7.44 43.39
C LYS A 226 18.28 6.18 42.66
N ALA A 227 17.42 6.29 41.64
CA ALA A 227 17.02 5.14 40.84
C ALA A 227 18.20 4.64 40.01
N THR A 228 18.55 3.36 40.19
CA THR A 228 19.51 2.66 39.34
C THR A 228 18.92 2.52 37.94
N LYS A 229 19.55 3.16 36.95
CA LYS A 229 19.20 3.02 35.53
C LYS A 229 19.74 1.70 34.99
N SER A 230 19.34 0.57 35.57
CA SER A 230 19.68 -0.72 35.00
C SER A 230 18.81 -0.95 33.76
N GLU A 231 19.44 -0.98 32.58
CA GLU A 231 18.83 -1.53 31.37
C GLU A 231 18.76 -3.06 31.53
N THR A 232 17.87 -3.56 32.38
CA THR A 232 17.70 -5.00 32.63
C THR A 232 17.16 -5.76 31.41
N VAL A 233 16.65 -5.04 30.41
CA VAL A 233 16.23 -5.61 29.13
C VAL A 233 16.87 -4.81 27.99
N PRO A 234 17.75 -5.43 27.16
CA PRO A 234 18.34 -4.74 26.02
C PRO A 234 17.23 -4.35 25.05
N ARG A 235 17.03 -3.05 24.86
CA ARG A 235 16.10 -2.53 23.86
C ARG A 235 16.53 -3.02 22.47
N PRO A 236 15.61 -3.49 21.61
CA PRO A 236 15.96 -3.91 20.26
C PRO A 236 16.58 -2.72 19.51
N GLY A 237 17.89 -2.79 19.26
CA GLY A 237 18.69 -1.71 18.66
C GLY A 237 19.93 -1.31 19.46
N LYS A 238 19.98 -1.60 20.77
CA LYS A 238 21.17 -1.42 21.60
C LYS A 238 21.81 -2.77 21.91
N LYS A 239 22.60 -3.28 20.97
CA LYS A 239 23.43 -4.46 21.20
C LYS A 239 24.84 -3.99 21.55
N ASN A 240 25.29 -4.24 22.77
CA ASN A 240 26.70 -4.08 23.14
C ASN A 240 27.48 -5.25 22.52
N LEU A 241 27.83 -5.12 21.25
CA LEU A 241 28.63 -6.10 20.53
C LEU A 241 30.04 -6.16 21.16
N LEU A 242 30.66 -7.35 21.16
CA LEU A 242 32.02 -7.57 21.66
C LEU A 242 33.06 -6.61 21.06
N LEU A 243 32.88 -6.23 19.80
CA LEU A 243 33.71 -5.22 19.14
C LEU A 243 33.53 -3.82 19.75
N HIS A 244 32.32 -3.48 20.19
CA HIS A 244 32.05 -2.21 20.85
C HIS A 244 32.76 -2.10 22.20
N SER A 245 32.84 -3.18 22.99
CA SER A 245 33.58 -3.15 24.26
C SER A 245 35.09 -3.07 24.05
N LEU A 246 35.62 -3.75 23.03
CA LEU A 246 37.05 -3.67 22.69
C LEU A 246 37.44 -2.26 22.19
N ILE A 247 36.56 -1.61 21.42
CA ILE A 247 36.80 -0.26 20.91
C ILE A 247 36.65 0.79 22.02
N THR A 248 35.62 0.72 22.87
CA THR A 248 35.46 1.70 23.97
C THR A 248 36.58 1.62 25.00
N ASN A 249 37.08 0.41 25.29
CA ASN A 249 38.22 0.24 26.20
C ASN A 249 39.54 0.75 25.60
N ALA A 250 39.63 0.85 24.26
CA ALA A 250 40.76 1.46 23.58
C ALA A 250 40.68 3.00 23.57
N GLU A 251 39.48 3.56 23.42
CA GLU A 251 39.23 5.01 23.42
C GLU A 251 39.36 5.66 24.81
N GLU A 252 39.14 4.92 25.90
CA GLU A 252 39.36 5.44 27.27
C GLU A 252 40.85 5.67 27.60
N LYS A 253 41.78 5.09 26.82
CA LYS A 253 43.23 5.32 26.97
C LYS A 253 43.76 6.48 26.13
N THR A 254 42.97 7.04 25.23
CA THR A 254 43.34 8.21 24.42
C THR A 254 42.21 9.22 24.47
N GLY A 255 42.24 10.06 25.51
CA GLY A 255 41.23 11.08 25.74
C GLY A 255 40.96 11.93 24.51
N LYS A 256 39.73 11.83 23.97
CA LYS A 256 39.01 12.88 23.22
C LYS A 256 37.55 12.47 22.99
N THR A 257 36.71 12.98 23.90
CA THR A 257 35.34 13.50 23.71
C THR A 257 34.43 12.92 22.62
N LYS A 258 33.32 12.36 23.11
CA LYS A 258 32.10 11.97 22.39
C LYS A 258 31.31 13.19 21.85
N ASN A 259 30.75 12.98 20.66
CA ASN A 259 29.46 13.46 20.13
C ASN A 259 29.25 14.95 19.80
N ASN A 260 29.15 15.23 18.51
CA ASN A 260 28.07 16.06 17.97
C ASN A 260 27.70 15.57 16.57
N THR A 261 26.43 15.19 16.39
CA THR A 261 25.79 14.91 15.11
C THR A 261 25.75 16.18 14.27
N LYS A 262 26.84 16.49 13.58
CA LYS A 262 26.84 17.44 12.47
C LYS A 262 26.83 16.60 11.20
N LEU A 263 25.84 16.83 10.34
CA LEU A 263 25.90 16.41 8.93
C LEU A 263 27.29 16.76 8.39
N PRO A 264 27.92 15.91 7.56
CA PRO A 264 29.22 16.21 7.01
C PRO A 264 29.14 17.55 6.26
N SER A 265 29.83 18.55 6.78
CA SER A 265 30.00 19.83 6.10
C SER A 265 30.91 19.57 4.91
N PHE A 266 30.32 19.38 3.72
CA PHE A 266 31.10 19.23 2.50
C PHE A 266 31.77 20.56 2.17
N ASP A 267 33.08 20.52 1.96
CA ASP A 267 33.83 21.71 1.59
C ASP A 267 33.41 22.13 0.16
N LEU A 268 32.70 23.26 0.07
CA LEU A 268 32.18 23.80 -1.19
C LEU A 268 33.27 24.48 -2.03
N LYS A 269 34.49 24.58 -1.49
CA LYS A 269 35.67 25.17 -2.12
C LYS A 269 36.47 24.09 -2.85
N GLY A 270 35.89 23.52 -3.91
CA GLY A 270 36.53 22.45 -4.70
C GLY A 270 35.95 22.28 -6.09
N LYS A 271 36.46 21.29 -6.84
CA LYS A 271 35.91 20.98 -8.18
C LYS A 271 34.53 20.34 -8.00
N ARG A 272 33.52 20.86 -8.72
CA ARG A 272 32.12 20.40 -8.58
C ARG A 272 31.88 18.91 -8.85
N LYS A 273 32.78 18.26 -9.58
CA LYS A 273 32.72 16.82 -9.86
C LYS A 273 33.02 15.95 -8.64
N GLU A 274 33.63 16.51 -7.60
CA GLU A 274 33.98 15.83 -6.35
C GLU A 274 32.84 15.88 -5.31
N LEU A 275 31.81 16.70 -5.57
CA LEU A 275 30.63 16.81 -4.71
C LEU A 275 29.61 15.68 -5.00
N PRO A 276 28.87 15.21 -3.98
CA PRO A 276 27.75 14.30 -4.17
C PRO A 276 26.73 14.81 -5.20
N ILE A 277 26.19 13.91 -6.02
CA ILE A 277 25.29 14.23 -7.14
C ILE A 277 24.13 15.15 -6.71
N GLY A 278 23.51 14.89 -5.56
CA GLY A 278 22.42 15.73 -5.05
C GLY A 278 22.86 17.16 -4.73
N THR A 279 24.01 17.33 -4.07
CA THR A 279 24.56 18.67 -3.77
C THR A 279 24.96 19.42 -5.04
N ARG A 280 25.50 18.70 -6.04
CA ARG A 280 25.84 19.25 -7.35
C ARG A 280 24.61 19.80 -8.07
N GLN A 281 23.52 19.02 -8.14
CA GLN A 281 22.26 19.45 -8.76
C GLN A 281 21.66 20.67 -8.04
N MET A 282 21.71 20.70 -6.71
CA MET A 282 21.22 21.84 -5.92
C MET A 282 21.98 23.14 -6.26
N ILE A 283 23.31 23.10 -6.32
CA ILE A 283 24.15 24.25 -6.67
C ILE A 283 23.91 24.70 -8.12
N GLU A 284 23.80 23.77 -9.06
CA GLU A 284 23.50 24.07 -10.47
C GLU A 284 22.15 24.77 -10.64
N ASN A 285 21.12 24.35 -9.89
CA ASN A 285 19.82 24.99 -9.90
C ASN A 285 19.85 26.39 -9.31
N GLN A 286 20.55 26.59 -8.18
CA GLN A 286 20.73 27.92 -7.59
C GLN A 286 21.42 28.88 -8.56
N GLN A 287 22.43 28.42 -9.29
CA GLN A 287 23.12 29.24 -10.29
C GLN A 287 22.23 29.62 -11.46
N LYS A 288 21.44 28.67 -11.98
CA LYS A 288 20.45 28.97 -13.04
C LYS A 288 19.48 30.07 -12.58
N ASN A 289 18.95 29.94 -11.36
CA ASN A 289 18.02 30.92 -10.79
C ASN A 289 18.67 32.31 -10.67
N VAL A 290 19.90 32.40 -10.15
CA VAL A 290 20.62 33.68 -10.02
C VAL A 290 20.89 34.31 -11.40
N VAL A 291 21.28 33.51 -12.39
CA VAL A 291 21.50 34.00 -13.76
C VAL A 291 20.20 34.50 -14.39
N GLU A 292 19.08 33.79 -14.19
CA GLU A 292 17.76 34.22 -14.66
C GLU A 292 17.30 35.52 -14.00
N LEU A 293 17.46 35.65 -12.68
CA LEU A 293 17.17 36.87 -11.94
C LEU A 293 18.03 38.04 -12.43
N TYR A 294 19.33 37.83 -12.62
CA TYR A 294 20.23 38.86 -13.14
C TYR A 294 19.86 39.27 -14.57
N ARG A 295 19.48 38.31 -15.43
CA ARG A 295 18.99 38.60 -16.78
C ARG A 295 17.69 39.41 -16.75
N ALA A 296 16.77 39.07 -15.85
CA ALA A 296 15.52 39.82 -15.66
C ALA A 296 15.80 41.24 -15.18
N LEU A 297 16.67 41.42 -14.20
CA LEU A 297 17.08 42.72 -13.66
C LEU A 297 17.74 43.57 -14.76
N LYS A 298 18.68 43.00 -15.52
CA LYS A 298 19.32 43.70 -16.64
C LYS A 298 18.33 44.10 -17.74
N LYS A 299 17.30 43.27 -18.00
CA LYS A 299 16.21 43.61 -18.92
C LYS A 299 15.39 44.79 -18.40
N LYS A 300 15.04 44.79 -17.11
CA LYS A 300 14.33 45.92 -16.47
C LYS A 300 15.13 47.22 -16.54
N ASN A 301 16.42 47.19 -16.18
CA ASN A 301 17.26 48.39 -16.25
C ASN A 301 17.42 48.90 -17.69
N ARG A 302 17.41 48.02 -18.70
CA ARG A 302 17.43 48.44 -20.11
C ARG A 302 16.11 49.07 -20.56
N SER A 303 14.97 48.58 -20.07
CA SER A 303 13.66 49.17 -20.38
C SER A 303 13.41 50.50 -19.67
N GLU A 304 14.09 50.77 -18.55
CA GLU A 304 13.98 52.04 -17.82
C GLU A 304 14.88 53.15 -18.41
N ILE A 305 15.88 52.78 -19.23
CA ILE A 305 16.80 53.72 -19.90
C ILE A 305 16.34 54.08 -21.32
N SER A 306 15.34 53.36 -21.87
CA SER A 306 14.74 53.63 -23.18
C SER A 306 13.40 54.33 -23.04
#